data_AF-A0A9P3NAL1-F1
#
_entry.id   AF-A0A9P3NAL1-F1
#
_cell.length_a   1.000
_cell.length_b   1.000
_cell.length_c   1.000
_cell.angle_alpha   90.00
_cell.angle_beta   90.00
_cell.angle_gamma   90.00
#
_symmetry.space_group_name_H-M   'P 1'
#
loop_
_entity.id
_entity.type
_entity.pdbx_description
1 polymer ?
#
loop_
_entity_poly.entity_id
_entity_poly.type
_entity_poly.pdbx_seq_one_letter_code
_entity_poly.pdbx_strand_id
1 'polypeptide(L)'
;MQGLMDAVMQQLLSKDVLHGPMRDLHARYPAWLAANAAALPPADLARYERQQRAIGRLCQLYEERPDDFAGIMEVMGEMQACGQPPPEMIKEIAPGLEMGEDGLPVLPDMLQGGDLPADCSLM
;
A
#
# COMPACT_ATOMS: atom_id res chain seq x y z
N MET A 1 23.96 6.16 6.72
CA MET A 1 22.97 5.66 7.70
C MET A 1 21.65 5.38 6.98
N GLN A 2 21.64 4.45 6.04
CA GLN A 2 20.44 3.90 5.39
C GLN A 2 20.24 2.52 6.02
N GLY A 3 19.66 2.48 7.23
CA GLY A 3 19.96 1.36 8.15
C GLY A 3 18.78 0.72 8.87
N LEU A 4 17.58 1.30 8.81
CA LEU A 4 16.41 0.72 9.50
C LEU A 4 15.12 0.91 8.71
N MET A 5 14.83 2.14 8.25
CA MET A 5 13.63 2.42 7.46
C MET A 5 13.60 1.61 6.16
N ASP A 6 14.74 1.51 5.46
CA ASP A 6 14.82 0.73 4.21
C ASP A 6 14.60 -0.77 4.45
N ALA A 7 15.12 -1.31 5.56
CA ALA A 7 14.93 -2.71 5.94
C ALA A 7 13.45 -2.99 6.32
N VAL A 8 12.82 -2.06 7.04
CA VAL A 8 11.38 -2.14 7.38
C VAL A 8 10.53 -2.05 6.11
N MET A 9 10.82 -1.12 5.20
CA MET A 9 10.12 -1.02 3.91
C MET A 9 10.28 -2.28 3.08
N GLN A 10 11.48 -2.84 2.97
CA GLN A 10 11.73 -4.09 2.26
C GLN A 10 10.93 -5.26 2.83
N GLN A 11 10.82 -5.34 4.16
CA GLN A 11 10.02 -6.37 4.80
C GLN A 11 8.51 -6.16 4.56
N LEU A 12 8.02 -4.93 4.70
CA LEU A 12 6.60 -4.60 4.48
C LEU A 12 6.17 -4.84 3.02
N LEU A 13 7.05 -4.51 2.07
CA LEU A 13 6.83 -4.70 0.64
C LEU A 13 7.22 -6.11 0.16
N SER A 14 7.62 -7.01 1.05
CA SER A 14 7.93 -8.39 0.68
C SER A 14 6.66 -9.12 0.23
N LYS A 15 6.85 -10.14 -0.62
CA LYS A 15 5.76 -11.03 -1.06
C LYS A 15 4.98 -11.60 0.12
N ASP A 16 5.67 -12.07 1.14
CA ASP A 16 5.05 -12.77 2.27
C ASP A 16 4.11 -11.87 3.07
N VAL A 17 4.37 -10.57 3.10
CA VAL A 17 3.56 -9.58 3.81
C VAL A 17 2.49 -8.99 2.91
N LEU A 18 2.86 -8.54 1.71
CA LEU A 18 2.00 -7.67 0.91
C LEU A 18 1.22 -8.38 -0.20
N HIS A 19 1.71 -9.52 -0.70
CA HIS A 19 1.08 -10.20 -1.83
C HIS A 19 -0.35 -10.65 -1.52
N GLY A 20 -0.58 -11.28 -0.37
CA GLY A 20 -1.92 -11.72 0.05
C GLY A 20 -2.94 -10.57 0.08
N PRO A 21 -2.67 -9.51 0.86
CA PRO A 21 -3.49 -8.29 0.89
C PRO A 21 -3.78 -7.69 -0.48
N MET A 22 -2.77 -7.56 -1.34
CA MET A 22 -2.91 -6.95 -2.67
C MET A 22 -3.70 -7.83 -3.64
N ARG A 23 -3.51 -9.15 -3.58
CA ARG A 23 -4.29 -10.09 -4.39
C ARG A 23 -5.76 -10.05 -4.01
N ASP A 24 -6.07 -10.02 -2.72
CA ASP A 24 -7.44 -9.97 -2.22
C ASP A 24 -8.09 -8.61 -2.56
N LEU A 25 -7.33 -7.51 -2.50
CA LEU A 25 -7.76 -6.20 -2.98
C LEU A 25 -8.11 -6.23 -4.48
N HIS A 26 -7.19 -6.77 -5.29
CA HIS A 26 -7.35 -6.87 -6.73
C HIS A 26 -8.59 -7.67 -7.12
N ALA A 27 -8.85 -8.79 -6.45
CA ALA A 27 -10.01 -9.65 -6.70
C ALA A 27 -11.35 -8.93 -6.45
N ARG A 28 -11.35 -7.94 -5.55
CA ARG A 28 -12.56 -7.21 -5.15
C ARG A 28 -12.84 -5.96 -5.98
N TYR A 29 -11.80 -5.35 -6.55
CA TYR A 29 -11.94 -4.13 -7.35
C TYR A 29 -12.99 -4.23 -8.46
N PRO A 30 -13.06 -5.31 -9.27
CA PRO A 30 -14.04 -5.39 -10.36
C PRO A 30 -15.49 -5.29 -9.87
N ALA A 31 -15.82 -5.97 -8.78
CA ALA A 31 -17.16 -5.93 -8.20
C ALA A 31 -17.47 -4.54 -7.62
N TRP A 32 -16.49 -3.93 -6.95
CA TRP A 32 -16.62 -2.58 -6.40
C TRP A 32 -16.82 -1.52 -7.49
N LEU A 33 -16.01 -1.58 -8.56
CA LEU A 33 -16.13 -0.69 -9.71
C LEU A 33 -17.50 -0.84 -10.38
N ALA A 34 -17.97 -2.07 -10.61
CA ALA A 34 -19.29 -2.30 -11.20
C ALA A 34 -20.44 -1.71 -10.36
N ALA A 35 -20.34 -1.79 -9.03
CA ALA A 35 -21.34 -1.24 -8.12
C ALA A 35 -21.31 0.29 -8.02
N ASN A 36 -20.13 0.91 -8.15
CA ASN A 36 -19.93 2.34 -7.89
C ASN A 36 -19.75 3.19 -9.16
N ALA A 37 -19.46 2.60 -10.32
CA ALA A 37 -19.12 3.32 -11.55
C ALA A 37 -20.16 4.37 -11.97
N ALA A 38 -21.45 4.12 -11.73
CA ALA A 38 -22.52 5.06 -12.05
C ALA A 38 -22.56 6.31 -11.14
N ALA A 39 -22.03 6.19 -9.92
CA ALA A 39 -21.99 7.27 -8.93
C ALA A 39 -20.64 8.02 -8.91
N LEU A 40 -19.60 7.45 -9.54
CA LEU A 40 -18.26 8.01 -9.54
C LEU A 40 -18.06 9.05 -10.66
N PRO A 41 -17.33 10.14 -10.39
CA PRO A 41 -16.81 11.00 -11.44
C PRO A 41 -15.94 10.22 -12.43
N PRO A 42 -15.97 10.55 -13.74
CA PRO A 42 -15.15 9.86 -14.73
C PRO A 42 -13.65 9.84 -14.41
N ALA A 43 -13.14 10.91 -13.79
CA ALA A 43 -11.75 11.01 -13.37
C ALA A 43 -11.40 10.01 -12.25
N ASP A 44 -12.31 9.80 -11.30
CA ASP A 44 -12.13 8.84 -10.21
C ASP A 44 -12.24 7.41 -10.72
N LEU A 45 -13.20 7.13 -11.61
CA LEU A 45 -13.34 5.82 -12.26
C LEU A 45 -12.03 5.43 -12.98
N ALA A 46 -11.51 6.32 -13.83
CA ALA A 46 -10.26 6.09 -14.55
C ALA A 46 -9.07 5.90 -13.59
N ARG A 47 -9.05 6.62 -12.46
CA ARG A 47 -8.03 6.48 -11.42
C ARG A 47 -8.08 5.11 -10.75
N TYR A 48 -9.27 4.65 -10.35
CA TYR A 48 -9.47 3.34 -9.73
C TYR A 48 -9.20 2.17 -10.67
N GLU A 49 -9.51 2.31 -11.96
CA GLU A 49 -9.11 1.33 -12.99
C GLU A 49 -7.59 1.26 -13.19
N ARG A 50 -6.88 2.38 -13.08
CA ARG A 50 -5.40 2.38 -13.10
C ARG A 50 -4.83 1.71 -11.86
N GLN A 51 -5.37 1.99 -10.68
CA GLN A 51 -4.97 1.31 -9.44
C GLN A 51 -5.18 -0.21 -9.54
N GLN A 52 -6.36 -0.66 -10.00
CA GLN A 52 -6.64 -2.08 -10.18
C GLN A 52 -5.61 -2.76 -11.11
N ARG A 53 -5.26 -2.13 -12.23
CA ARG A 53 -4.23 -2.64 -13.14
C ARG A 53 -2.85 -2.71 -12.50
N ALA A 54 -2.45 -1.67 -11.76
CA ALA A 54 -1.17 -1.64 -11.06
C ALA A 54 -1.07 -2.73 -9.99
N ILE A 55 -2.13 -2.93 -9.20
CA ILE A 55 -2.20 -4.01 -8.19
C ILE A 55 -2.11 -5.39 -8.86
N GLY A 56 -2.78 -5.58 -10.01
CA GLY A 56 -2.66 -6.82 -10.79
C GLY A 56 -1.22 -7.08 -11.26
N ARG A 57 -0.55 -6.05 -11.78
CA ARG A 57 0.87 -6.12 -12.18
C ARG A 57 1.79 -6.42 -11.00
N LEU A 58 1.52 -5.82 -9.84
CA LEU A 58 2.25 -6.10 -8.60
C LEU A 58 2.10 -7.57 -8.18
N CYS A 59 0.87 -8.11 -8.19
CA CYS A 59 0.63 -9.52 -7.85
C CYS A 59 1.38 -10.45 -8.81
N GLN A 60 1.31 -10.17 -10.12
CA GLN A 60 2.05 -10.92 -11.12
C GLN A 60 3.57 -10.85 -10.87
N LEU A 61 4.10 -9.69 -10.51
CA LEU A 61 5.52 -9.52 -10.22
C LEU A 61 5.95 -10.35 -9.01
N TYR A 62 5.13 -10.39 -7.94
CA TYR A 62 5.39 -11.28 -6.81
C TYR A 62 5.37 -12.77 -7.19
N GLU A 63 4.53 -13.17 -8.14
CA GLU A 63 4.45 -14.57 -8.59
C GLU A 63 5.64 -14.96 -9.48
N GLU A 64 6.01 -14.11 -10.43
CA GLU A 64 7.04 -14.41 -11.44
C GLU A 64 8.46 -14.07 -10.98
N ARG A 65 8.63 -12.92 -10.31
CA ARG A 65 9.92 -12.33 -9.95
C ARG A 65 9.87 -11.70 -8.56
N PRO A 66 9.66 -12.49 -7.49
CA PRO A 66 9.51 -11.98 -6.12
C PRO A 66 10.70 -11.19 -5.60
N ASP A 67 11.90 -11.43 -6.14
CA ASP A 67 13.14 -10.75 -5.76
C ASP A 67 13.37 -9.43 -6.54
N ASP A 68 12.50 -9.10 -7.51
CA ASP A 68 12.58 -7.87 -8.31
C ASP A 68 12.04 -6.67 -7.53
N PHE A 69 12.76 -6.31 -6.46
CA PHE A 69 12.39 -5.19 -5.60
C PHE A 69 12.32 -3.86 -6.36
N ALA A 70 13.16 -3.67 -7.38
CA ALA A 70 13.14 -2.49 -8.23
C ALA A 70 11.81 -2.38 -9.00
N GLY A 71 11.35 -3.48 -9.61
CA GLY A 71 10.05 -3.52 -10.27
C GLY A 71 8.88 -3.36 -9.30
N ILE A 72 8.99 -3.93 -8.09
CA ILE A 72 7.97 -3.77 -7.03
C ILE A 72 7.84 -2.29 -6.66
N MET A 73 8.98 -1.62 -6.44
CA MET A 73 9.02 -0.18 -6.12
C MET A 73 8.49 0.69 -7.27
N GLU A 74 8.77 0.33 -8.53
CA GLU A 74 8.23 1.02 -9.70
C GLU A 74 6.69 0.97 -9.72
N VAL A 75 6.10 -0.23 -9.54
CA VAL A 75 4.65 -0.40 -9.52
C VAL A 75 4.02 0.29 -8.30
N MET A 76 4.68 0.29 -7.14
CA MET A 76 4.23 1.06 -5.98
C MET A 76 4.20 2.56 -6.27
N GLY A 77 5.21 3.09 -6.98
CA GLY A 77 5.21 4.48 -7.43
C GLY A 77 4.04 4.78 -8.38
N GLU A 78 3.72 3.88 -9.31
CA GLU A 78 2.54 3.99 -10.18
C GLU A 78 1.23 4.01 -9.37
N MET A 79 1.12 3.16 -8.34
CA MET A 79 -0.04 3.13 -7.44
C MET A 79 -0.19 4.45 -6.68
N GLN A 80 0.89 5.02 -6.14
CA GLN A 80 0.86 6.32 -5.48
C GLN A 80 0.50 7.47 -6.41
N ALA A 81 0.98 7.46 -7.65
CA ALA A 81 0.60 8.45 -8.65
C ALA A 81 -0.90 8.37 -9.00
N CYS A 82 -1.52 7.22 -8.79
CA CYS A 82 -2.97 7.06 -8.87
C CYS A 82 -3.71 7.48 -7.59
N GLY A 83 -3.03 7.96 -6.54
CA GLY A 83 -3.66 8.39 -5.30
C GLY A 83 -4.24 7.24 -4.46
N GLN A 84 -5.06 7.60 -3.46
CA GLN A 84 -5.55 6.64 -2.47
C GLN A 84 -6.57 5.64 -3.07
N PRO A 85 -6.51 4.34 -2.67
CA PRO A 85 -7.57 3.39 -2.95
C PRO A 85 -8.89 3.75 -2.27
N PRO A 86 -10.04 3.19 -2.71
CA PRO A 86 -11.32 3.45 -2.07
C PRO A 86 -11.28 3.12 -0.56
N PRO A 87 -11.70 4.03 0.33
CA PRO A 87 -11.49 3.92 1.77
C PRO A 87 -12.18 2.70 2.40
N GLU A 88 -13.30 2.26 1.82
CA GLU A 88 -13.99 1.04 2.23
C GLU A 88 -13.19 -0.24 1.92
N MET A 89 -12.43 -0.24 0.83
CA MET A 89 -11.58 -1.37 0.48
C MET A 89 -10.35 -1.45 1.39
N ILE A 90 -9.76 -0.30 1.77
CA ILE A 90 -8.59 -0.26 2.68
C ILE A 90 -8.93 -0.80 4.06
N LYS A 91 -10.07 -0.37 4.63
CA LYS A 91 -10.51 -0.76 5.98
C LYS A 91 -10.63 -2.27 6.17
N GLU A 92 -10.95 -2.98 5.10
CA GLU A 92 -11.12 -4.43 5.14
C GLU A 92 -9.81 -5.21 5.01
N ILE A 93 -8.78 -4.62 4.42
CA ILE A 93 -7.48 -5.29 4.19
C ILE A 93 -6.56 -5.12 5.38
N ALA A 94 -6.58 -3.95 6.02
CA ALA A 94 -5.74 -3.66 7.16
C ALA A 94 -6.52 -2.80 8.14
N PRO A 95 -7.35 -3.40 9.03
CA PRO A 95 -8.08 -2.67 10.05
C PRO A 95 -7.08 -2.05 11.03
N GLY A 96 -6.75 -0.77 10.82
CA GLY A 96 -5.77 -0.02 11.61
C GLY A 96 -4.60 0.56 10.81
N LEU A 97 -4.46 0.24 9.52
CA LEU A 97 -3.52 0.91 8.62
C LEU A 97 -4.21 2.07 7.94
N GLU A 98 -3.91 3.29 8.38
CA GLU A 98 -4.29 4.48 7.63
C GLU A 98 -3.31 4.65 6.48
N MET A 99 -3.81 4.98 5.28
CA MET A 99 -2.97 5.34 4.14
C MET A 99 -2.99 6.85 4.01
N GLY A 100 -1.83 7.50 4.00
CA GLY A 100 -1.67 8.94 3.88
C GLY A 100 -2.08 9.45 2.51
N GLU A 101 -2.22 10.77 2.35
CA GLU A 101 -2.57 11.41 1.08
C GLU A 101 -1.53 11.15 -0.03
N ASP A 102 -0.31 10.76 0.37
CA ASP A 102 0.80 10.32 -0.47
C ASP A 102 0.71 8.84 -0.90
N GLY A 103 -0.29 8.10 -0.42
CA GLY A 103 -0.43 6.67 -0.70
C GLY A 103 0.62 5.80 0.01
N LEU A 104 1.29 6.33 1.03
CA LEU A 104 2.10 5.54 1.97
C LEU A 104 1.25 5.15 3.19
N PRO A 105 1.56 4.04 3.88
CA PRO A 105 0.98 3.78 5.19
C PRO A 105 1.38 4.90 6.16
N VAL A 106 0.39 5.53 6.80
CA VAL A 106 0.59 6.40 7.96
C VAL A 106 1.16 5.52 9.05
N LEU A 107 2.46 5.69 9.33
CA LEU A 107 3.09 5.02 10.45
C LEU A 107 2.43 5.55 11.73
N PRO A 108 2.01 4.67 12.66
CA PRO A 108 1.52 5.13 13.95
C PRO A 108 2.59 5.99 14.62
N ASP A 109 2.14 7.02 15.34
CA ASP A 109 2.93 8.08 16.00
C ASP A 109 4.16 7.56 16.77
N MET A 110 4.17 6.28 17.14
CA MET A 110 5.27 5.58 17.82
C MET A 110 6.58 5.49 17.01
N LEU A 111 6.55 5.72 15.70
CA LEU A 111 7.73 5.69 14.82
C LEU A 111 8.14 7.08 14.31
N GLN A 112 7.30 8.10 14.50
CA GLN A 112 7.66 9.49 14.21
C GLN A 112 8.24 10.07 15.49
N GLY A 113 9.57 10.20 15.53
CA GLY A 113 10.31 10.64 16.73
C GLY A 113 9.84 11.99 17.28
N GLY A 114 8.90 11.94 18.22
CA GLY A 114 8.55 12.99 19.16
C GLY A 114 8.43 12.37 20.55
N ASP A 115 9.47 12.57 21.36
CA ASP A 115 9.62 12.14 22.76
C ASP A 115 9.97 10.66 22.99
N LEU A 116 11.25 10.33 22.75
CA LEU A 116 11.93 9.38 23.63
C LEU A 116 12.01 10.07 25.00
N PRO A 117 11.36 9.57 26.08
CA PRO A 117 11.74 10.03 27.40
C PRO A 117 13.22 9.68 27.57
N ALA A 118 14.04 10.72 27.69
CA ALA A 118 15.44 10.62 28.04
C ALA A 118 15.57 10.12 29.47
N ASP A 119 15.29 8.84 29.69
CA ASP A 119 15.70 8.13 30.89
C ASP A 119 15.96 6.65 30.61
N CYS A 120 17.01 6.40 29.84
CA CYS A 120 17.81 5.20 30.02
C CYS A 120 18.95 5.53 30.99
N SER A 121 18.61 5.81 32.24
CA SER A 121 19.49 5.65 33.39
C SER A 121 18.76 4.87 34.47
N LEU A 122 18.64 3.55 34.26
CA LEU A 122 18.39 2.64 35.36
C LEU A 122 19.14 1.31 35.17
N MET A 123 20.32 1.32 35.81
CA MET A 123 21.23 0.25 36.25
C MET A 123 22.24 -0.31 35.24
#